data_AF-A0A2V9SBK3-F1
#
_entry.id   AF-A0A2V9SBK3-F1
#
_cell.length_a   1.000
_cell.length_b   1.000
_cell.length_c   1.000
_cell.angle_alpha   90.00
_cell.angle_beta   90.00
_cell.angle_gamma   90.00
#
_symmetry.space_group_name_H-M   'P 1'
#
loop_
_entity.id
_entity.type
_entity.pdbx_description
1 polymer ?
#
loop_
_entity_poly.entity_id
_entity_poly.type
_entity_poly.pdbx_seq_one_letter_code
_entity_poly.pdbx_strand_id
1 'polypeptide(L)'
;MEQPSGSVVATLRGTGVMDDLIQETIDSARRLIHTELETGLTLARVASVARYQDKIDRNRANARKAYDTALKYIARIALPSGESAEIQHKLEKLKRELQQLGEAI
;
A
#
# COMPACT_ATOMS: atom_id res chain seq x y z
N MET A 1 1.74 -20.14 -63.09
CA MET A 1 2.36 -20.97 -62.03
C MET A 1 3.75 -20.40 -61.84
N GLU A 2 4.13 -19.79 -60.72
CA GLU A 2 3.81 -20.09 -59.32
C GLU A 2 3.54 -18.81 -58.51
N GLN A 3 2.83 -18.95 -57.40
CA GLN A 3 2.40 -17.86 -56.52
C GLN A 3 3.50 -17.46 -55.51
N PRO A 4 3.54 -16.18 -55.07
CA PRO A 4 4.30 -15.80 -53.89
C PRO A 4 3.57 -16.26 -52.63
N SER A 5 4.14 -17.24 -51.93
CA SER A 5 3.69 -17.71 -50.62
C SER A 5 4.42 -16.94 -49.53
N GLY A 6 3.69 -16.33 -48.60
CA GLY A 6 4.30 -15.65 -47.45
C GLY A 6 3.47 -14.56 -46.80
N SER A 7 2.19 -14.87 -46.57
CA SER A 7 1.23 -14.25 -45.64
C SER A 7 1.75 -13.12 -44.73
N VAL A 8 1.17 -11.95 -44.97
CA VAL A 8 0.98 -10.84 -44.03
C VAL A 8 0.27 -11.37 -42.77
N VAL A 9 0.96 -11.42 -41.63
CA VAL A 9 0.30 -11.25 -40.32
C VAL A 9 1.18 -10.36 -39.47
N ALA A 10 0.86 -9.07 -39.51
CA ALA A 10 1.17 -8.14 -38.45
C ALA A 10 0.48 -8.62 -37.16
N THR A 11 1.21 -9.32 -36.30
CA THR A 11 0.78 -9.52 -34.91
C THR A 11 1.06 -8.23 -34.15
N LEU A 12 0.10 -7.30 -34.25
CA LEU A 12 -0.01 -6.13 -33.39
C LEU A 12 0.03 -6.60 -31.92
N ARG A 13 1.14 -6.30 -31.24
CA ARG A 13 1.24 -6.34 -29.78
C ARG A 13 0.21 -5.38 -29.19
N GLY A 14 -0.96 -5.90 -28.87
CA GLY A 14 -1.97 -5.22 -28.04
C GLY A 14 -1.74 -5.44 -26.53
N THR A 15 -0.60 -5.96 -26.09
CA THR A 15 -0.40 -6.45 -24.72
C THR A 15 0.35 -5.49 -23.80
N GLY A 16 1.21 -4.59 -24.31
CA GLY A 16 2.06 -3.75 -23.46
C GLY A 16 1.29 -2.69 -22.64
N VAL A 17 0.29 -2.05 -23.25
CA VAL A 17 -0.45 -0.95 -22.61
C VAL A 17 -1.23 -1.41 -21.37
N MET A 18 -1.79 -2.64 -21.41
CA MET A 18 -2.55 -3.19 -20.28
C MET A 18 -1.63 -3.57 -19.11
N ASP A 19 -0.47 -4.17 -19.43
CA ASP A 19 0.54 -4.54 -18.44
C ASP A 19 1.15 -3.30 -17.77
N ASP A 20 1.42 -2.25 -18.54
CA ASP A 20 1.91 -0.96 -18.03
C ASP A 20 0.88 -0.29 -17.08
N LEU A 21 -0.41 -0.31 -17.43
CA LEU A 21 -1.49 0.26 -16.61
C LEU A 21 -1.68 -0.54 -15.30
N ILE A 22 -1.58 -1.86 -15.36
CA ILE A 22 -1.63 -2.72 -14.18
C ILE A 22 -0.43 -2.41 -13.26
N GLN A 23 0.76 -2.30 -13.83
CA GLN A 23 1.97 -1.99 -13.07
C GLN A 23 1.90 -0.60 -12.41
N GLU A 24 1.41 0.41 -13.13
CA GLU A 24 1.22 1.76 -12.58
C GLU A 24 0.21 1.78 -11.42
N THR A 25 -0.85 0.99 -11.53
CA THR A 25 -1.87 0.85 -10.48
C THR A 25 -1.27 0.19 -9.23
N ILE A 26 -0.50 -0.88 -9.40
CA ILE A 26 0.19 -1.58 -8.31
C ILE A 26 1.18 -0.63 -7.62
N ASP A 27 1.98 0.10 -8.40
CA ASP A 27 2.95 1.05 -7.87
C ASP A 27 2.30 2.20 -7.10
N SER A 28 1.15 2.68 -7.57
CA SER A 28 0.39 3.73 -6.90
C SER A 28 -0.23 3.24 -5.60
N ALA A 29 -0.82 2.04 -5.60
CA ALA A 29 -1.34 1.41 -4.39
C ALA A 29 -0.24 1.16 -3.37
N ARG A 30 0.93 0.72 -3.82
CA ARG A 30 2.12 0.52 -2.98
C ARG A 30 2.59 1.83 -2.35
N ARG A 31 2.77 2.89 -3.13
CA ARG A 31 3.14 4.22 -2.61
C ARG A 31 2.16 4.68 -1.54
N LEU A 32 0.86 4.50 -1.79
CA LEU A 32 -0.18 4.83 -0.83
C LEU A 32 -0.04 4.03 0.48
N ILE A 33 0.19 2.72 0.41
CA ILE A 33 0.41 1.90 1.63
C ILE A 33 1.60 2.41 2.44
N HIS A 34 2.74 2.72 1.79
CA HIS A 34 3.90 3.26 2.49
C HIS A 34 3.59 4.61 3.16
N THR A 35 2.95 5.52 2.43
CA THR A 35 2.55 6.83 2.96
C THR A 35 1.60 6.70 4.14
N GLU A 36 0.59 5.84 4.05
CA GLU A 36 -0.34 5.59 5.15
C GLU A 36 0.38 5.03 6.37
N LEU A 37 1.24 4.03 6.21
CA LEU A 37 1.98 3.45 7.34
C LEU A 37 2.92 4.45 8.01
N GLU A 38 3.64 5.27 7.25
CA GLU A 38 4.51 6.33 7.78
C GLU A 38 3.73 7.43 8.49
N THR A 39 2.59 7.81 7.93
CA THR A 39 1.66 8.77 8.54
C THR A 39 1.11 8.22 9.84
N GLY A 40 0.67 6.96 9.85
CA GLY A 40 0.15 6.28 11.03
C GLY A 40 1.17 6.20 12.16
N LEU A 41 2.41 5.78 11.86
CA LEU A 41 3.51 5.74 12.83
C LEU A 41 3.85 7.13 13.38
N THR A 42 3.87 8.15 12.53
CA THR A 42 4.10 9.53 12.96
C THR A 42 3.02 10.00 13.93
N LEU A 43 1.75 9.73 13.61
CA LEU A 43 0.61 10.10 14.45
C LEU A 43 0.61 9.34 15.78
N ALA A 44 0.90 8.03 15.76
CA ALA A 44 1.01 7.24 16.98
C ALA A 44 2.14 7.76 17.89
N ARG A 45 3.28 8.16 17.32
CA ARG A 45 4.36 8.82 18.05
C ARG A 45 3.97 10.19 18.60
N VAL A 46 3.20 10.99 17.85
CA VAL A 46 2.69 12.28 18.36
C VAL A 46 1.71 12.05 19.51
N ALA A 47 0.86 11.03 19.43
CA ALA A 47 -0.06 10.66 20.50
C ALA A 47 0.71 10.23 21.77
N SER A 48 1.77 9.43 21.63
CA SER A 48 2.50 8.89 22.79
C SER A 48 3.27 9.93 23.60
N VAL A 49 3.61 11.07 22.99
CA VAL A 49 4.33 12.17 23.67
C VAL A 49 3.44 13.38 23.96
N ALA A 50 2.16 13.35 23.58
CA ALA A 50 1.25 14.45 23.82
C ALA A 50 0.82 14.53 25.30
N ARG A 51 0.62 15.75 25.79
CA ARG A 51 0.17 16.01 27.17
C ARG A 51 -1.35 16.16 27.30
N TYR A 52 -2.01 16.57 26.23
CA TYR A 52 -3.44 16.90 26.22
C TYR A 52 -4.24 15.73 25.64
N GLN A 53 -5.27 15.30 26.37
CA GLN A 53 -6.06 14.11 26.04
C GLN A 53 -6.74 14.21 24.67
N ASP A 54 -7.26 15.39 24.32
CA ASP A 54 -7.86 15.67 23.02
C ASP A 54 -6.89 15.43 21.85
N LYS A 55 -5.62 15.83 22.02
CA LYS A 55 -4.55 15.61 21.05
C LYS A 55 -4.18 14.14 20.98
N ILE A 56 -4.09 13.44 22.13
CA ILE A 56 -3.83 12.00 22.18
C ILE A 56 -4.92 11.26 21.40
N ASP A 57 -6.19 11.50 21.72
CA ASP A 57 -7.32 10.78 21.13
C ASP A 57 -7.43 11.04 19.62
N ARG A 58 -7.26 12.29 19.17
CA ARG A 58 -7.27 12.62 17.74
C ARG A 58 -6.15 11.95 16.97
N ASN A 59 -4.92 11.96 17.49
CA ASN A 59 -3.78 11.36 16.80
C ASN A 59 -3.87 9.82 16.82
N ARG A 60 -4.31 9.21 17.93
CA ARG A 60 -4.59 7.78 18.01
C ARG A 60 -5.64 7.36 16.96
N ALA A 61 -6.76 8.07 16.89
CA ALA A 61 -7.82 7.77 15.94
C ALA A 61 -7.35 7.90 14.48
N ASN A 62 -6.52 8.88 14.16
CA ASN A 62 -5.96 9.02 12.81
C ASN A 62 -4.90 7.95 12.50
N ALA A 63 -4.08 7.58 13.48
CA ALA A 63 -3.14 6.47 13.33
C ALA A 63 -3.87 5.14 13.07
N ARG A 64 -5.00 4.91 13.76
CA ARG A 64 -5.88 3.76 13.54
C ARG A 64 -6.45 3.75 12.12
N LYS A 65 -6.95 4.88 11.62
CA LYS A 65 -7.45 4.99 10.24
C LYS A 65 -6.37 4.67 9.20
N ALA A 66 -5.14 5.12 9.42
CA ALA A 66 -4.03 4.83 8.52
C ALA A 66 -3.71 3.32 8.50
N TYR A 67 -3.71 2.67 9.67
CA TYR A 67 -3.56 1.22 9.79
C TYR A 67 -4.65 0.44 9.03
N ASP A 68 -5.91 0.79 9.26
CA ASP A 68 -7.05 0.13 8.61
C ASP A 68 -7.04 0.35 7.08
N THR A 69 -6.62 1.54 6.65
CA THR A 69 -6.46 1.87 5.23
C THR A 69 -5.37 1.01 4.59
N ALA A 70 -4.19 0.92 5.21
CA ALA A 70 -3.10 0.08 4.73
C ALA A 70 -3.54 -1.38 4.58
N LEU A 71 -4.22 -1.95 5.60
CA LEU A 71 -4.75 -3.33 5.54
C LEU A 71 -5.70 -3.53 4.35
N LYS A 72 -6.61 -2.59 4.11
CA LYS A 72 -7.57 -2.66 3.01
C LYS A 72 -6.88 -2.70 1.65
N TYR A 73 -5.79 -1.96 1.46
CA TYR A 73 -5.03 -1.97 0.20
C TYR A 73 -4.17 -3.23 0.07
N ILE A 74 -3.51 -3.68 1.14
CA ILE A 74 -2.73 -4.93 1.14
C ILE A 74 -3.59 -6.12 0.74
N ALA A 75 -4.83 -6.21 1.25
CA ALA A 75 -5.75 -7.30 0.90
C ALA A 75 -6.18 -7.32 -0.58
N ARG A 76 -5.92 -6.24 -1.33
CA ARG A 76 -6.39 -6.07 -2.72
C ARG A 76 -5.28 -6.17 -3.76
N ILE A 77 -4.01 -6.13 -3.35
CA ILE A 77 -2.88 -6.11 -4.28
C ILE A 77 -1.91 -7.25 -3.99
N ALA A 78 -1.37 -7.88 -5.04
CA ALA A 78 -0.27 -8.82 -4.91
C ALA A 78 1.04 -8.02 -4.81
N LEU A 79 1.60 -7.91 -3.59
CA LEU A 79 2.87 -7.25 -3.37
C LEU A 79 4.05 -8.15 -3.80
N PRO A 80 5.10 -7.60 -4.43
CA PRO A 80 6.36 -8.30 -4.62
C PRO A 80 6.95 -8.77 -3.29
N SER A 81 7.59 -9.95 -3.28
CA SER A 81 8.05 -10.61 -2.05
C SER A 81 8.99 -9.76 -1.18
N GLY A 82 9.89 -8.98 -1.79
CA GLY A 82 10.81 -8.10 -1.05
C GLY A 82 10.10 -6.91 -0.37
N GLU A 83 9.13 -6.31 -1.05
CA GLU A 83 8.39 -5.15 -0.53
C GLU A 83 7.35 -5.56 0.52
N SER A 84 6.82 -6.78 0.40
CA SER A 84 5.91 -7.36 1.39
C SER A 84 6.54 -7.41 2.79
N ALA A 85 7.86 -7.60 2.91
CA ALA A 85 8.54 -7.67 4.20
C ALA A 85 8.62 -6.30 4.89
N GLU A 86 8.94 -5.23 4.15
CA GLU A 86 9.01 -3.88 4.70
C GLU A 86 7.62 -3.38 5.12
N ILE A 87 6.62 -3.57 4.25
CA ILE A 87 5.22 -3.23 4.53
C ILE A 87 4.73 -3.99 5.77
N GLN A 88 4.99 -5.30 5.85
CA GLN A 88 4.62 -6.10 7.02
C GLN A 88 5.32 -5.60 8.29
N HIS A 89 6.60 -5.26 8.21
CA HIS A 89 7.34 -4.72 9.36
C HIS A 89 6.74 -3.42 9.87
N LYS A 90 6.45 -2.46 8.96
CA LYS A 90 5.82 -1.18 9.29
C LYS A 90 4.40 -1.37 9.85
N LEU A 91 3.63 -2.28 9.27
CA LEU A 91 2.27 -2.63 9.72
C LEU A 91 2.28 -3.20 11.15
N GLU A 92 3.14 -4.19 11.42
CA GLU A 92 3.28 -4.78 12.76
C GLU A 92 3.80 -3.77 13.78
N LYS A 93 4.68 -2.85 13.38
CA LYS A 93 5.13 -1.77 14.24
C LYS A 93 3.97 -0.84 14.61
N LEU A 94 3.19 -0.39 13.61
CA LEU A 94 2.04 0.48 13.85
C LEU A 94 0.99 -0.20 14.73
N LYS A 95 0.73 -1.49 14.51
CA LYS A 95 -0.14 -2.30 15.38
C LYS A 95 0.30 -2.24 16.85
N ARG A 96 1.59 -2.48 17.13
CA ARG A 96 2.13 -2.42 18.50
C ARG A 96 2.00 -1.03 19.11
N GLU A 97 2.29 0.02 18.35
CA GLU A 97 2.14 1.41 18.83
C GLU A 97 0.69 1.75 19.16
N LEU A 98 -0.27 1.31 18.33
CA LEU A 98 -1.70 1.50 18.58
C LEU A 98 -2.18 0.73 19.81
N GLN A 99 -1.71 -0.51 20.01
CA GLN A 99 -2.00 -1.30 21.21
C GLN A 99 -1.48 -0.61 22.49
N GLN A 100 -0.29 -0.01 22.44
CA GLN A 100 0.25 0.79 23.55
C GLN A 100 -0.59 2.04 23.85
N LEU A 101 -1.29 2.59 22.85
CA LEU A 101 -2.22 3.71 22.99
C LEU A 101 -3.64 3.27 23.41
N GLY A 102 -3.86 1.98 23.65
CA GLY A 102 -5.12 1.40 24.13
C GLY A 102 -6.09 0.96 23.04
N GLU A 103 -5.68 0.89 21.77
CA GLU A 103 -6.51 0.33 20.70
C GLU A 103 -6.57 -1.21 20.76
N ALA A 104 -7.76 -1.77 20.49
CA ALA A 104 -7.93 -3.19 20.22
C ALA A 104 -7.84 -3.45 18.71
N ILE A 105 -6.81 -4.21 18.29
CA ILE A 105 -6.48 -4.54 16.90
C ILE A 105 -6.13 -6.02 16.76
#